data_AF-A0A3M1Q3T2-F1
#
_entry.id   AF-A0A3M1Q3T2-F1
#
_cell.length_a   1.000
_cell.length_b   1.000
_cell.length_c   1.000
_cell.angle_alpha   90.00
_cell.angle_beta   90.00
_cell.angle_gamma   90.00
#
_symmetry.space_group_name_H-M   'P 1'
#
loop_
_entity.id
_entity.type
_entity.pdbx_description
1 polymer ?
#
loop_
_entity_poly.entity_id
_entity_poly.type
_entity_poly.pdbx_seq_one_letter_code
_entity_poly.pdbx_strand_id
1 'polypeptide(L)'
;MNQAPGTGTRTHCRFRTSLGLTYCQEPAYAEGFCRFHYECFLRGELLPNGQINEMLVDQDRRRTINFHGQPQDDTIYVDER
;
A
#
# COMPACT_ATOMS: atom_id res chain seq x y z
N MET A 1 7.78 29.49 -16.43
CA MET A 1 8.36 28.23 -16.94
C MET A 1 7.88 27.13 -16.00
N ASN A 2 6.87 26.37 -16.43
CA ASN A 2 6.21 25.37 -15.60
C ASN A 2 7.14 24.17 -15.39
N GLN A 3 7.47 23.89 -14.13
CA GLN A 3 8.22 22.69 -13.77
C GLN A 3 7.34 21.48 -14.08
N ALA A 4 7.82 20.59 -14.95
CA ALA A 4 7.23 19.28 -15.15
C ALA A 4 7.32 18.49 -13.83
N PRO A 5 6.25 17.81 -13.37
CA PRO A 5 6.31 17.06 -12.12
C PRO A 5 7.28 15.89 -12.29
N GLY A 6 8.24 15.83 -11.37
CA GLY A 6 9.47 15.05 -11.46
C GLY A 6 9.29 13.58 -11.86
N THR A 7 10.13 13.18 -12.82
CA THR A 7 10.65 11.82 -13.03
C THR A 7 11.48 11.37 -11.82
N GLY A 8 10.85 11.26 -10.65
CA GLY A 8 11.35 10.43 -9.57
C GLY A 8 10.67 9.08 -9.68
N THR A 9 11.29 8.11 -10.33
CA THR A 9 10.80 6.72 -10.32
C THR A 9 10.72 6.26 -8.87
N ARG A 10 9.51 6.24 -8.29
CA ARG A 10 9.28 5.68 -6.96
C ARG A 10 9.75 4.24 -7.02
N THR A 11 10.74 3.91 -6.19
CA THR A 11 11.30 2.54 -6.09
C THR A 11 10.32 1.59 -5.43
N HIS A 12 9.40 2.11 -4.63
CA HIS A 12 8.42 1.37 -3.86
C HIS A 12 6.99 1.74 -4.26
N CYS A 13 6.05 0.88 -3.90
CA CYS A 13 4.63 1.05 -4.10
C CYS A 13 4.12 2.37 -3.47
N ARG A 14 3.23 3.06 -4.19
CA ARG A 14 2.58 4.30 -3.74
C ARG A 14 1.39 4.11 -2.80
N PHE A 15 0.95 2.86 -2.60
CA PHE A 15 -0.13 2.57 -1.65
C PHE A 15 0.27 3.06 -0.25
N ARG A 16 -0.61 3.85 0.37
CA ARG A 16 -0.40 4.36 1.72
C ARG A 16 -1.12 3.46 2.71
N THR A 17 -0.36 2.83 3.58
CA THR A 17 -0.89 1.94 4.60
C THR A 17 -1.67 2.79 5.60
N SER A 18 -2.74 2.21 6.15
CA SER A 18 -3.46 2.85 7.26
C SER A 18 -2.69 2.70 8.58
N LEU A 19 -1.64 1.88 8.61
CA LEU A 19 -0.82 1.59 9.79
C LEU A 19 0.40 2.51 9.80
N GLY A 20 0.37 3.55 10.65
CA GLY A 20 1.54 4.42 10.85
C GLY A 20 1.89 5.35 9.68
N LEU A 21 0.98 5.54 8.73
CA LEU A 21 1.13 6.46 7.58
C LEU A 21 2.33 6.16 6.65
N THR A 22 2.79 4.91 6.62
CA THR A 22 3.90 4.48 5.76
C THR A 22 3.41 4.06 4.37
N TYR A 23 4.34 3.91 3.43
CA TYR A 23 4.06 3.30 2.12
C TYR A 23 4.27 1.79 2.17
N CYS A 24 3.61 1.06 1.27
CA CYS A 24 3.96 -0.32 1.00
C CYS A 24 5.41 -0.40 0.49
N GLN A 25 6.20 -1.32 1.06
CA GLN A 25 7.64 -1.42 0.79
C GLN A 25 7.97 -2.29 -0.43
N GLU A 26 6.97 -2.93 -1.02
CA GLU A 26 7.15 -3.75 -2.23
C GLU A 26 7.55 -2.88 -3.43
N PRO A 27 8.35 -3.44 -4.36
CA PRO A 27 8.80 -2.72 -5.54
C PRO A 27 7.64 -2.26 -6.41
N ALA A 28 7.75 -1.05 -6.96
CA ALA A 28 6.77 -0.54 -7.91
C ALA A 28 6.78 -1.37 -9.20
N TYR A 29 5.58 -1.65 -9.73
CA TYR A 29 5.34 -2.40 -10.95
C TYR A 29 4.67 -1.53 -12.02
N ALA A 30 3.40 -1.14 -11.81
CA ALA A 30 2.62 -0.36 -12.77
C ALA A 30 1.80 0.72 -12.07
N GLU A 31 1.62 1.89 -12.69
CA GLU A 31 0.93 3.06 -12.10
C GLU A 31 1.52 3.51 -10.74
N GLY A 32 2.77 3.15 -10.46
CA GLY A 32 3.42 3.37 -9.17
C GLY A 32 2.96 2.44 -8.05
N PHE A 33 2.16 1.40 -8.33
CA PHE A 33 1.79 0.35 -7.38
C PHE A 33 2.65 -0.91 -7.55
N CYS A 34 2.83 -1.71 -6.49
CA CYS A 34 3.31 -3.08 -6.63
C CYS A 34 2.27 -3.94 -7.35
N ARG A 35 2.61 -5.18 -7.73
CA ARG A 35 1.70 -6.08 -8.47
C ARG A 35 0.37 -6.28 -7.75
N PHE A 36 0.40 -6.60 -6.46
CA PHE A 36 -0.80 -6.82 -5.66
C PHE A 36 -1.70 -5.58 -5.60
N HIS A 37 -1.13 -4.41 -5.27
CA HIS A 37 -1.93 -3.18 -5.18
C HIS A 37 -2.38 -2.67 -6.56
N TYR A 38 -1.65 -2.98 -7.63
CA TYR A 38 -2.11 -2.70 -8.99
C TYR A 38 -3.35 -3.53 -9.35
N GLU A 39 -3.41 -4.80 -8.97
CA GLU A 39 -4.63 -5.62 -9.14
C GLU A 39 -5.80 -5.09 -8.31
N CYS A 40 -5.54 -4.63 -7.08
CA CYS A 40 -6.57 -4.00 -6.24
C CYS A 40 -7.09 -2.70 -6.89
N PHE A 41 -6.20 -1.93 -7.51
CA PHE A 41 -6.57 -0.73 -8.28
C PHE A 41 -7.45 -1.09 -9.47
N LEU A 42 -7.11 -2.12 -10.25
CA LEU A 42 -7.93 -2.58 -11.38
C LEU A 42 -9.33 -3.08 -10.96
N ARG A 43 -9.46 -3.60 -9.73
CA ARG A 43 -10.74 -4.03 -9.14
C ARG A 43 -11.55 -2.88 -8.53
N GLY A 44 -11.03 -1.66 -8.52
CA GLY A 44 -11.67 -0.50 -7.89
C GLY A 44 -11.60 -0.50 -6.35
N GLU A 45 -10.77 -1.36 -5.77
CA GLU A 45 -10.54 -1.45 -4.31
C GLU A 45 -9.62 -0.32 -3.82
N LEU A 46 -8.80 0.24 -4.71
CA LEU A 46 -7.94 1.39 -4.47
C LEU A 46 -8.29 2.57 -5.37
N LEU A 47 -8.09 3.78 -4.87
CA LEU A 47 -8.19 5.03 -5.62
C LEU A 47 -6.86 5.36 -6.32
N PRO A 48 -6.86 6.20 -7.37
CA PRO A 48 -5.64 6.65 -8.04
C PRO A 48 -4.63 7.36 -7.13
N ASN A 49 -5.04 7.87 -5.97
CA ASN A 49 -4.14 8.48 -5.00
C ASN A 49 -3.48 7.47 -4.05
N GLY A 50 -3.76 6.16 -4.21
CA GLY A 50 -3.19 5.09 -3.40
C GLY A 50 -3.86 4.85 -2.05
N GLN A 51 -5.07 5.37 -1.84
CA GLN A 51 -5.91 5.08 -0.69
C GLN A 51 -6.90 3.94 -0.99
N ILE A 52 -7.33 3.22 0.03
CA ILE A 52 -8.42 2.24 -0.09
C ILE A 52 -9.72 2.98 -0.39
N ASN A 53 -10.48 2.49 -1.36
CA ASN A 53 -11.80 3.00 -1.68
C ASN A 53 -12.75 2.83 -0.47
N GLU A 54 -13.42 3.91 -0.07
CA GLU A 54 -14.38 3.89 1.04
C GLU A 54 -15.58 2.98 0.77
N MET A 55 -15.90 2.74 -0.50
CA MET A 55 -16.96 1.81 -0.92
C MET A 55 -16.62 0.33 -0.68
N LEU A 56 -15.35 -0.02 -0.42
CA LEU A 56 -14.96 -1.38 -0.06
C LEU A 56 -15.31 -1.64 1.41
N VAL A 57 -16.45 -2.29 1.65
CA VAL A 57 -17.00 -2.53 2.99
C VAL A 57 -16.45 -3.77 3.69
N ASP A 58 -15.89 -4.73 2.94
CA ASP A 58 -15.30 -5.96 3.46
C ASP A 58 -14.04 -5.67 4.29
N GLN A 59 -14.15 -5.83 5.61
CA GLN A 59 -13.07 -5.49 6.54
C GLN A 59 -11.87 -6.44 6.45
N ASP A 60 -12.10 -7.72 6.16
CA ASP A 60 -11.02 -8.68 6.01
C ASP A 60 -10.23 -8.39 4.75
N ARG A 61 -10.91 -8.05 3.65
CA ARG A 61 -10.25 -7.60 2.42
C ARG A 61 -9.48 -6.31 2.63
N ARG A 62 -10.05 -5.31 3.32
CA ARG A 62 -9.33 -4.06 3.68
C ARG A 62 -8.08 -4.36 4.52
N ARG A 63 -8.17 -5.33 5.43
CA ARG A 63 -7.03 -5.79 6.23
C ARG A 63 -5.95 -6.38 5.35
N THR A 64 -6.29 -7.34 4.49
CA THR A 64 -5.33 -7.93 3.53
C THR A 64 -4.63 -6.86 2.70
N ILE A 65 -5.38 -5.87 2.21
CA ILE A 65 -4.83 -4.78 1.42
C ILE A 65 -3.87 -3.90 2.23
N ASN A 66 -4.23 -3.56 3.47
CA ASN A 66 -3.44 -2.70 4.35
C ASN A 66 -2.11 -3.33 4.79
N PHE A 67 -2.11 -4.63 5.08
CA PHE A 67 -0.94 -5.32 5.63
C PHE A 67 0.03 -5.86 4.56
N HIS A 68 -0.33 -5.76 3.28
CA HIS A 68 0.57 -6.19 2.20
C HIS A 68 1.85 -5.34 2.13
N GLY A 69 3.02 -6.00 2.10
CA GLY A 69 4.31 -5.34 2.00
C GLY A 69 4.71 -4.56 3.26
N GLN A 70 4.12 -4.89 4.41
CA GLN A 70 4.63 -4.47 5.71
C GLN A 70 5.60 -5.54 6.24
N PRO A 71 6.76 -5.13 6.79
CA PRO A 71 7.63 -6.06 7.50
C PRO A 71 6.85 -6.64 8.69
N GLN A 72 6.82 -7.97 8.81
CA GLN A 72 6.42 -8.59 10.06
C GLN A 72 7.57 -8.36 11.04
N ASP A 73 7.30 -7.61 12.09
CA ASP A 73 8.22 -7.51 13.21
C ASP A 73 8.16 -8.86 13.93
N ASP A 74 9.16 -9.72 13.72
CA ASP A 74 9.26 -11.06 14.31
C ASP A 74 9.59 -11.02 15.82
N THR A 75 9.45 -9.87 16.47
CA THR A 75 9.61 -9.73 17.92
C THR A 75 8.44 -10.41 18.64
N ILE A 76 8.62 -11.70 18.93
CA ILE A 76 7.77 -12.44 19.86
C ILE A 76 7.99 -11.86 21.25
N TYR A 77 7.02 -11.08 21.74
CA TYR A 77 6.92 -10.77 23.16
C TYR A 77 6.48 -12.04 23.90
N VAL A 78 7.45 -12.82 24.41
CA VAL A 78 7.17 -13.84 25.42
C VAL A 78 6.90 -13.13 26.74
N ASP A 79 5.62 -13.09 27.15
CA ASP A 79 5.24 -12.70 28.52
C ASP A 79 5.58 -13.88 29.45
N GLU A 80 6.75 -13.83 30.09
CA GLU A 80 7.15 -14.77 31.12
C GLU A 80 6.42 -14.43 32.44
N ARG A 81 5.21 -14.99 32.61
CA ARG A 81 4.49 -15.00 33.90
C ARG A 81 4.43 -16.39 34.50
#